data_AF-A0A965KMP7-F1
#
_entry.id   AF-A0A965KMP7-F1
#
_cell.length_a   1.000
_cell.length_b   1.000
_cell.length_c   1.000
_cell.angle_alpha   90.00
_cell.angle_beta   90.00
_cell.angle_gamma   90.00
#
_symmetry.space_group_name_H-M   'P 1'
#
loop_
_entity.id
_entity.type
_entity.pdbx_description
1 polymer ?
#
loop_
_entity_poly.entity_id
_entity_poly.type
_entity_poly.pdbx_seq_one_letter_code
_entity_poly.pdbx_strand_id
1 'polypeptide(L)'
;DKRGGANGSRIRLAPQKDWAGNEPARLARVLSVLEPIAAKSGASIADVIVLAGGVGVEMAAKAAGHALEVPFTPGRGDATDAQTDAESFAPLEPIHDGFRNWQANDYVVTPEELLLDRAQLMGLTAPEMTVLLGGMRVLGTNHGGSKHGVFTDQVGALTPDFFVNLTDMSYVWEPAGVNLYNIRNRATGEVKFTATRADLVFGSNSVLRSYAELYAQDDNKAKFAKDFVAAWVKVMNADRFDI
;
A
#
# COMPACT_ATOMS: atom_id res chain seq x y z
N ASP A 1 1.20 20.62 1.58
CA ASP A 1 1.69 21.61 2.58
C ASP A 1 2.76 21.03 3.53
N LYS A 2 3.36 19.86 3.22
CA LYS A 2 4.38 19.17 4.02
C LYS A 2 3.92 18.73 5.43
N ARG A 3 2.61 18.65 5.68
CA ARG A 3 2.04 18.05 6.89
C ARG A 3 1.91 16.53 6.74
N GLY A 4 1.82 15.81 7.87
CA GLY A 4 1.68 14.35 7.91
C GLY A 4 3.03 13.63 7.99
N GLY A 5 3.04 12.35 7.59
CA GLY A 5 4.22 11.49 7.64
C GLY A 5 4.27 10.53 8.84
N ALA A 6 5.35 9.74 8.91
CA ALA A 6 5.55 8.71 9.93
C ALA A 6 6.27 9.25 11.19
N ASN A 7 7.04 10.32 11.06
CA ASN A 7 7.73 10.98 12.16
C ASN A 7 6.72 11.59 13.15
N GLY A 8 6.99 11.44 14.44
CA GLY A 8 6.09 11.80 15.51
C GLY A 8 5.11 10.69 15.90
N SER A 9 5.05 9.57 15.17
CA SER A 9 4.15 8.42 15.42
C SER A 9 2.72 8.82 15.78
N ARG A 10 2.20 9.87 15.13
CA ARG A 10 0.88 10.45 15.42
C ARG A 10 -0.28 9.51 15.12
N ILE A 11 -0.03 8.42 14.38
CA ILE A 11 -0.99 7.35 14.15
C ILE A 11 -1.49 6.72 15.47
N ARG A 12 -0.70 6.76 16.55
CA ARG A 12 -1.10 6.25 17.87
C ARG A 12 -1.91 7.27 18.70
N LEU A 13 -1.98 8.52 18.25
CA LEU A 13 -2.65 9.62 18.95
C LEU A 13 -4.01 9.93 18.31
N ALA A 14 -4.84 10.69 19.01
CA ALA A 14 -6.07 11.22 18.44
C ALA A 14 -5.76 12.33 17.40
N PRO A 15 -6.52 12.44 16.29
CA PRO A 15 -7.67 11.59 15.93
C PRO A 15 -7.28 10.31 15.16
N GLN A 16 -6.02 10.17 14.73
CA GLN A 16 -5.62 9.15 13.75
C GLN A 16 -5.86 7.71 14.20
N LYS A 17 -5.69 7.43 15.50
CA LYS A 17 -5.89 6.09 16.07
C LYS A 17 -7.32 5.57 15.91
N ASP A 18 -8.29 6.48 15.74
CA ASP A 18 -9.71 6.17 15.66
C ASP A 18 -10.28 6.27 14.23
N TRP A 19 -9.48 6.69 13.24
CA TRP A 19 -9.92 6.79 11.85
C TRP A 19 -10.29 5.42 11.27
N ALA A 20 -11.44 5.37 10.58
CA ALA A 20 -11.96 4.13 9.99
C ALA A 20 -10.98 3.50 8.99
N GLY A 21 -10.29 4.33 8.21
CA GLY A 21 -9.25 3.90 7.27
C GLY A 21 -8.07 3.20 7.95
N ASN A 22 -7.78 3.47 9.22
CA ASN A 22 -6.66 2.87 9.96
C ASN A 22 -7.00 1.53 10.61
N GLU A 23 -8.27 1.12 10.60
CA GLU A 23 -8.77 -0.11 11.25
C GLU A 23 -8.41 -0.14 12.75
N PRO A 24 -9.05 0.70 13.59
CA PRO A 24 -8.60 1.00 14.96
C PRO A 24 -8.31 -0.24 15.82
N ALA A 25 -9.12 -1.29 15.72
CA ALA A 25 -8.91 -2.54 16.45
C ALA A 25 -7.63 -3.29 16.00
N ARG A 26 -7.35 -3.32 14.69
CA ARG A 26 -6.12 -3.92 14.16
C ARG A 26 -4.92 -3.06 14.53
N LEU A 27 -5.04 -1.73 14.40
CA LEU A 27 -3.99 -0.78 14.75
C LEU A 27 -3.60 -0.90 16.22
N ALA A 28 -4.57 -0.90 17.14
CA ALA A 28 -4.33 -1.05 18.57
C ALA A 28 -3.61 -2.37 18.91
N ARG A 29 -4.00 -3.47 18.25
CA ARG A 29 -3.32 -4.76 18.41
C ARG A 29 -1.87 -4.74 17.93
N VAL A 30 -1.56 -4.02 16.84
CA VAL A 30 -0.18 -3.90 16.34
C VAL A 30 0.64 -3.02 17.29
N LEU A 31 0.10 -1.88 17.71
CA LEU A 31 0.78 -0.97 18.64
C LEU A 31 1.08 -1.63 19.99
N SER A 32 0.18 -2.47 20.52
CA SER A 32 0.42 -3.19 21.77
C SER A 32 1.60 -4.16 21.71
N VAL A 33 2.04 -4.56 20.52
CA VAL A 33 3.25 -5.37 20.29
C VAL A 33 4.47 -4.48 20.05
N LEU A 34 4.33 -3.40 19.28
CA LEU A 34 5.46 -2.54 18.90
C LEU A 34 5.92 -1.62 20.05
N GLU A 35 5.02 -1.15 20.90
CA GLU A 35 5.35 -0.25 22.02
C GLU A 35 6.30 -0.90 23.05
N PRO A 36 6.07 -2.16 23.53
CA PRO A 36 7.05 -2.84 24.37
C PRO A 36 8.42 -3.05 23.71
N ILE A 37 8.45 -3.27 22.40
CA ILE A 37 9.71 -3.42 21.63
C ILE A 37 10.46 -2.08 21.60
N ALA A 38 9.77 -0.98 21.34
CA ALA A 38 10.34 0.37 21.41
C ALA A 38 10.90 0.66 22.80
N ALA A 39 10.10 0.41 23.86
CA ALA A 39 10.53 0.61 25.24
C ALA A 39 11.76 -0.23 25.62
N LYS A 40 11.83 -1.50 25.19
CA LYS A 40 12.95 -2.39 25.49
C LYS A 40 14.22 -2.02 24.72
N SER A 41 14.09 -1.55 23.49
CA SER A 41 15.22 -1.21 22.62
C SER A 41 15.74 0.22 22.84
N GLY A 42 14.92 1.11 23.41
CA GLY A 42 15.21 2.54 23.52
C GLY A 42 14.99 3.31 22.21
N ALA A 43 14.47 2.67 21.17
CA ALA A 43 14.06 3.34 19.93
C ALA A 43 12.70 4.02 20.09
N SER A 44 12.43 5.03 19.27
CA SER A 44 11.09 5.64 19.21
C SER A 44 10.07 4.67 18.61
N ILE A 45 8.81 4.81 19.00
CA ILE A 45 7.70 4.05 18.41
C ILE A 45 7.61 4.37 16.91
N ALA A 46 7.86 5.62 16.51
CA ALA A 46 7.90 6.03 15.11
C ALA A 46 8.92 5.23 14.29
N ASP A 47 10.14 5.07 14.80
CA ASP A 47 11.16 4.25 14.14
C ASP A 47 10.79 2.77 14.13
N VAL A 48 10.25 2.23 15.23
CA VAL A 48 9.84 0.82 15.31
C VAL A 48 8.70 0.50 14.34
N ILE A 49 7.73 1.41 14.13
CA ILE A 49 6.66 1.23 13.14
C ILE A 49 7.25 1.10 11.72
N VAL A 50 8.16 2.01 11.34
CA VAL A 50 8.78 2.00 10.01
C VAL A 50 9.69 0.77 9.83
N LEU A 51 10.46 0.43 10.86
CA LEU A 51 11.33 -0.75 10.85
C LEU A 51 10.53 -2.05 10.74
N ALA A 52 9.41 -2.18 11.46
CA ALA A 52 8.52 -3.32 11.35
C ALA A 52 7.94 -3.49 9.93
N GLY A 53 7.60 -2.37 9.27
CA GLY A 53 7.22 -2.36 7.87
C GLY A 53 8.35 -2.85 6.95
N GLY A 54 9.57 -2.36 7.16
CA GLY A 54 10.76 -2.82 6.44
C GLY A 54 11.00 -4.33 6.58
N VAL A 55 10.96 -4.85 7.81
CA VAL A 55 11.06 -6.30 8.09
C VAL A 55 9.97 -7.08 7.36
N GLY A 56 8.73 -6.59 7.34
CA GLY A 56 7.64 -7.22 6.59
C GLY A 56 7.92 -7.32 5.09
N VAL A 57 8.48 -6.26 4.50
CA VAL A 57 8.89 -6.24 3.08
C VAL A 57 10.05 -7.19 2.80
N GLU A 58 11.07 -7.23 3.66
CA GLU A 58 12.21 -8.16 3.53
C GLU A 58 11.76 -9.62 3.63
N MET A 59 10.85 -9.93 4.57
CA MET A 59 10.25 -11.25 4.71
C MET A 59 9.48 -11.65 3.44
N ALA A 60 8.73 -10.72 2.86
CA ALA A 60 7.97 -10.96 1.64
C ALA A 60 8.87 -11.14 0.40
N ALA A 61 9.94 -10.35 0.28
CA ALA A 61 10.94 -10.51 -0.75
C ALA A 61 11.63 -11.88 -0.64
N LYS A 62 11.99 -12.30 0.58
CA LYS A 62 12.57 -13.61 0.84
C LYS A 62 11.62 -14.76 0.47
N ALA A 63 10.33 -14.61 0.76
CA ALA A 63 9.31 -15.58 0.37
C ALA A 63 9.19 -15.70 -1.17
N ALA A 64 9.45 -14.62 -1.91
CA ALA A 64 9.53 -14.61 -3.37
C ALA A 64 10.90 -15.08 -3.93
N GLY A 65 11.83 -15.53 -3.08
CA GLY A 65 13.16 -15.99 -3.50
C GLY A 65 14.17 -14.86 -3.73
N HIS A 66 13.88 -13.65 -3.24
CA HIS A 66 14.78 -12.50 -3.34
C HIS A 66 15.38 -12.16 -1.96
N ALA A 67 16.70 -12.21 -1.86
CA ALA A 67 17.41 -11.63 -0.71
C ALA A 67 17.59 -10.12 -0.97
N LEU A 68 16.73 -9.30 -0.36
CA LEU A 68 16.79 -7.85 -0.41
C LEU A 68 16.82 -7.29 1.01
N GLU A 69 17.59 -6.22 1.18
CA GLU A 69 17.59 -5.41 2.40
C GLU A 69 16.81 -4.13 2.13
N VAL A 70 16.05 -3.68 3.13
CA VAL A 70 15.29 -2.42 3.07
C VAL A 70 16.09 -1.36 3.82
N PRO A 71 16.63 -0.33 3.13
CA PRO A 71 17.31 0.77 3.79
C PRO A 71 16.47 1.41 4.90
N PHE A 72 17.06 1.54 6.08
CA PHE A 72 16.43 2.14 7.24
C PHE A 72 17.31 3.26 7.82
N THR A 73 16.73 4.44 7.97
CA THR A 73 17.37 5.58 8.63
C THR A 73 16.65 5.83 9.95
N PRO A 74 17.29 5.62 11.12
CA PRO A 74 16.70 5.95 12.41
C PRO A 74 16.63 7.47 12.63
N GLY A 75 16.05 7.88 13.75
CA GLY A 75 16.02 9.27 14.21
C GLY A 75 14.64 9.90 14.27
N ARG A 76 13.57 9.15 13.97
CA ARG A 76 12.20 9.67 14.16
C ARG A 76 11.92 9.86 15.65
N GLY A 77 11.16 10.89 15.99
CA GLY A 77 10.68 11.14 17.34
C GLY A 77 9.25 10.63 17.56
N ASP A 78 8.83 10.59 18.81
CA ASP A 78 7.44 10.38 19.20
C ASP A 78 6.84 11.70 19.67
N ALA A 79 5.82 12.19 18.95
CA ALA A 79 5.10 13.41 19.34
C ALA A 79 4.14 13.11 20.50
N THR A 80 3.73 14.16 21.22
CA THR A 80 2.74 14.09 22.30
C THR A 80 1.40 14.66 21.87
N ASP A 81 0.34 14.37 22.64
CA ASP A 81 -0.98 15.00 22.43
C ASP A 81 -0.90 16.53 22.54
N ALA A 82 -0.09 17.06 23.46
CA ALA A 82 0.12 18.50 23.61
C ALA A 82 0.79 19.15 22.37
N GLN A 83 1.49 18.38 21.56
CA GLN A 83 2.10 18.81 20.29
C GLN A 83 1.24 18.47 19.07
N THR A 84 -0.02 18.07 19.29
CA THR A 84 -0.93 17.58 18.26
C THR A 84 -2.28 18.27 18.40
N ASP A 85 -2.50 19.30 17.56
CA ASP A 85 -3.82 19.91 17.40
C ASP A 85 -4.72 18.95 16.60
N ALA A 86 -5.58 18.21 17.31
CA ALA A 86 -6.42 17.18 16.74
C ALA A 86 -7.35 17.68 15.62
N GLU A 87 -7.91 18.89 15.75
CA GLU A 87 -8.79 19.48 14.74
C GLU A 87 -8.02 19.75 13.45
N SER A 88 -6.77 20.23 13.58
CA SER A 88 -5.92 20.48 12.41
C SER A 88 -5.62 19.20 11.62
N PHE A 89 -5.65 18.01 12.24
CA PHE A 89 -5.38 16.73 11.58
C PHE A 89 -6.58 16.18 10.79
N ALA A 90 -7.79 16.69 11.00
CA ALA A 90 -8.99 16.21 10.31
C ALA A 90 -8.87 16.19 8.76
N PRO A 91 -8.29 17.20 8.09
CA PRO A 91 -8.10 17.17 6.62
C PRO A 91 -7.13 16.09 6.13
N LEU A 92 -6.38 15.44 7.02
CA LEU A 92 -5.44 14.36 6.69
C LEU A 92 -6.08 12.97 6.87
N GLU A 93 -7.35 12.89 7.27
CA GLU A 93 -8.06 11.62 7.37
C GLU A 93 -8.14 10.95 5.99
N PRO A 94 -7.64 9.72 5.84
CA PRO A 94 -7.69 9.01 4.56
C PRO A 94 -9.11 8.47 4.33
N ILE A 95 -9.98 9.32 3.76
CA ILE A 95 -11.32 8.91 3.35
C ILE A 95 -11.30 8.02 2.07
N HIS A 96 -10.15 7.96 1.39
CA HIS A 96 -9.84 7.01 0.32
C HIS A 96 -8.36 6.60 0.35
N ASP A 97 -8.06 5.36 0.01
CA ASP A 97 -6.69 4.82 -0.12
C ASP A 97 -6.65 3.70 -1.15
N GLY A 98 -6.36 4.02 -2.42
CA GLY A 98 -6.25 3.02 -3.47
C GLY A 98 -5.13 1.99 -3.22
N PHE A 99 -4.06 2.35 -2.50
CA PHE A 99 -2.98 1.42 -2.15
C PHE A 99 -3.45 0.32 -1.19
N ARG A 100 -4.45 0.60 -0.35
CA ARG A 100 -5.11 -0.38 0.53
C ARG A 100 -6.52 -0.77 0.09
N ASN A 101 -6.89 -0.44 -1.16
CA ASN A 101 -8.20 -0.72 -1.73
C ASN A 101 -9.36 -0.26 -0.82
N TRP A 102 -9.24 0.94 -0.28
CA TRP A 102 -10.15 1.53 0.71
C TRP A 102 -10.85 2.76 0.17
N GLN A 103 -12.13 2.87 0.47
CA GLN A 103 -12.95 4.05 0.24
C GLN A 103 -14.03 4.11 1.32
N ALA A 104 -14.14 5.23 2.01
CA ALA A 104 -15.07 5.36 3.13
C ALA A 104 -16.53 5.42 2.67
N ASN A 105 -16.79 6.05 1.52
CA ASN A 105 -18.11 6.23 0.94
C ASN A 105 -18.04 6.25 -0.58
N ASP A 106 -19.18 6.10 -1.24
CA ASP A 106 -19.28 6.35 -2.68
C ASP A 106 -19.10 7.85 -2.97
N TYR A 107 -18.12 8.17 -3.83
CA TYR A 107 -17.83 9.55 -4.25
C TYR A 107 -18.18 9.75 -5.72
N VAL A 108 -18.42 11.01 -6.09
CA VAL A 108 -18.62 11.40 -7.49
C VAL A 108 -17.33 11.25 -8.30
N VAL A 109 -16.19 11.53 -7.67
CA VAL A 109 -14.85 11.36 -8.25
C VAL A 109 -14.52 9.87 -8.32
N THR A 110 -13.93 9.44 -9.43
CA THR A 110 -13.66 8.02 -9.64
C THR A 110 -12.53 7.52 -8.73
N PRO A 111 -12.55 6.24 -8.31
CA PRO A 111 -11.51 5.66 -7.45
C PRO A 111 -10.09 5.80 -8.00
N GLU A 112 -9.91 5.75 -9.32
CA GLU A 112 -8.62 5.93 -9.98
C GLU A 112 -8.12 7.39 -9.97
N GLU A 113 -9.02 8.37 -10.04
CA GLU A 113 -8.68 9.79 -9.88
C GLU A 113 -8.28 10.10 -8.43
N LEU A 114 -8.99 9.52 -7.46
CA LEU A 114 -8.65 9.61 -6.03
C LEU A 114 -7.30 8.95 -5.70
N LEU A 115 -6.98 7.82 -6.38
CA LEU A 115 -5.66 7.19 -6.29
C LEU A 115 -4.57 8.11 -6.84
N LEU A 116 -4.81 8.74 -8.00
CA LEU A 116 -3.86 9.65 -8.64
C LEU A 116 -3.58 10.87 -7.76
N ASP A 117 -4.63 11.49 -7.20
CA ASP A 117 -4.51 12.63 -6.27
C ASP A 117 -3.65 12.27 -5.06
N ARG A 118 -3.93 11.11 -4.43
CA ARG A 118 -3.14 10.63 -3.30
C ARG A 118 -1.68 10.35 -3.67
N ALA A 119 -1.43 9.72 -4.82
CA ALA A 119 -0.07 9.46 -5.29
C ALA A 119 0.70 10.76 -5.52
N GLN A 120 0.03 11.81 -6.02
CA GLN A 120 0.62 13.14 -6.20
C GLN A 120 1.03 13.76 -4.86
N LEU A 121 0.15 13.71 -3.84
CA LEU A 121 0.45 14.21 -2.50
C LEU A 121 1.63 13.49 -1.84
N MET A 122 1.81 12.20 -2.15
CA MET A 122 2.94 11.38 -1.70
C MET A 122 4.22 11.60 -2.53
N GLY A 123 4.18 12.46 -3.56
CA GLY A 123 5.33 12.74 -4.44
C GLY A 123 5.75 11.55 -5.30
N LEU A 124 4.82 10.63 -5.59
CA LEU A 124 5.07 9.44 -6.40
C LEU A 124 4.97 9.77 -7.90
N THR A 125 5.87 9.19 -8.66
CA THR A 125 5.78 9.11 -10.13
C THR A 125 4.82 7.99 -10.54
N ALA A 126 4.36 7.99 -11.78
CA ALA A 126 3.48 6.93 -12.29
C ALA A 126 4.11 5.51 -12.22
N PRO A 127 5.42 5.30 -12.51
CA PRO A 127 6.05 4.00 -12.29
C PRO A 127 6.11 3.57 -10.82
N GLU A 128 6.40 4.51 -9.91
CA GLU A 128 6.43 4.23 -8.47
C GLU A 128 5.03 3.90 -7.92
N MET A 129 4.01 4.65 -8.34
CA MET A 129 2.61 4.33 -8.02
C MET A 129 2.23 2.93 -8.52
N THR A 130 2.64 2.58 -9.73
CA THR A 130 2.37 1.27 -10.34
C THR A 130 2.98 0.14 -9.53
N VAL A 131 4.29 0.19 -9.29
CA VAL A 131 4.99 -0.88 -8.56
C VAL A 131 4.49 -1.00 -7.13
N LEU A 132 4.24 0.13 -6.46
CA LEU A 132 3.76 0.14 -5.08
C LEU A 132 2.36 -0.49 -4.99
N LEU A 133 1.44 -0.18 -5.90
CA LEU A 133 0.11 -0.79 -5.88
C LEU A 133 0.17 -2.30 -6.14
N GLY A 134 0.92 -2.73 -7.17
CA GLY A 134 1.05 -4.15 -7.49
C GLY A 134 1.66 -4.97 -6.34
N GLY A 135 2.69 -4.43 -5.67
CA GLY A 135 3.27 -5.07 -4.49
C GLY A 135 2.33 -5.10 -3.30
N MET A 136 1.66 -3.99 -2.98
CA MET A 136 0.70 -3.94 -1.86
C MET A 136 -0.44 -4.96 -2.04
N ARG A 137 -0.87 -5.22 -3.29
CA ARG A 137 -1.87 -6.27 -3.57
C ARG A 137 -1.39 -7.66 -3.23
N VAL A 138 -0.21 -8.07 -3.69
CA VAL A 138 0.31 -9.43 -3.42
C VAL A 138 0.69 -9.64 -1.96
N LEU A 139 1.07 -8.56 -1.25
CA LEU A 139 1.26 -8.58 0.20
C LEU A 139 -0.05 -8.73 0.99
N GLY A 140 -1.20 -8.51 0.35
CA GLY A 140 -2.51 -8.66 0.98
C GLY A 140 -2.83 -7.56 2.01
N THR A 141 -2.41 -6.32 1.75
CA THR A 141 -2.53 -5.19 2.69
C THR A 141 -3.86 -4.43 2.59
N ASN A 142 -4.87 -5.01 1.95
CA ASN A 142 -6.15 -4.37 1.75
C ASN A 142 -6.88 -4.09 3.07
N HIS A 143 -7.63 -2.98 3.12
CA HIS A 143 -8.53 -2.67 4.22
C HIS A 143 -9.60 -3.76 4.37
N GLY A 144 -9.90 -4.13 5.61
CA GLY A 144 -10.87 -5.18 5.92
C GLY A 144 -10.44 -6.58 5.47
N GLY A 145 -9.20 -6.74 4.99
CA GLY A 145 -8.70 -8.01 4.45
C GLY A 145 -9.37 -8.44 3.14
N SER A 146 -9.98 -7.49 2.40
CA SER A 146 -10.64 -7.78 1.13
C SER A 146 -9.68 -8.41 0.11
N LYS A 147 -10.22 -9.24 -0.80
CA LYS A 147 -9.42 -9.94 -1.82
C LYS A 147 -9.39 -9.23 -3.18
N HIS A 148 -9.94 -8.02 -3.26
CA HIS A 148 -9.98 -7.26 -4.50
C HIS A 148 -8.56 -6.88 -4.97
N GLY A 149 -8.24 -7.23 -6.20
CA GLY A 149 -6.92 -6.99 -6.81
C GLY A 149 -5.82 -7.92 -6.30
N VAL A 150 -6.09 -8.84 -5.37
CA VAL A 150 -5.09 -9.79 -4.85
C VAL A 150 -4.93 -10.93 -5.84
N PHE A 151 -4.31 -10.64 -6.98
CA PHE A 151 -4.14 -11.60 -8.08
C PHE A 151 -2.90 -12.46 -7.86
N THR A 152 -2.91 -13.28 -6.81
CA THR A 152 -1.84 -14.24 -6.50
C THR A 152 -2.40 -15.38 -5.67
N ASP A 153 -1.80 -16.56 -5.81
CA ASP A 153 -2.04 -17.70 -4.93
C ASP A 153 -0.99 -17.78 -3.78
N GLN A 154 0.01 -16.87 -3.76
CA GLN A 154 1.10 -16.80 -2.77
C GLN A 154 1.06 -15.49 -1.97
N VAL A 155 -0.08 -15.19 -1.33
CA VAL A 155 -0.25 -13.96 -0.55
C VAL A 155 0.85 -13.82 0.51
N GLY A 156 1.53 -12.67 0.51
CA GLY A 156 2.67 -12.38 1.38
C GLY A 156 4.03 -12.60 0.74
N ALA A 157 4.12 -13.15 -0.47
CA ALA A 157 5.32 -13.13 -1.29
C ALA A 157 5.34 -11.90 -2.20
N LEU A 158 6.48 -11.20 -2.26
CA LEU A 158 6.63 -10.01 -3.11
C LEU A 158 6.97 -10.40 -4.56
N THR A 159 5.94 -10.81 -5.30
CA THR A 159 6.01 -11.26 -6.70
C THR A 159 5.28 -10.31 -7.64
N PRO A 160 5.62 -10.24 -8.94
CA PRO A 160 4.89 -9.45 -9.92
C PRO A 160 3.55 -10.07 -10.37
N ASP A 161 3.04 -11.10 -9.65
CA ASP A 161 1.81 -11.84 -9.96
C ASP A 161 0.60 -10.93 -10.25
N PHE A 162 0.51 -9.77 -9.56
CA PHE A 162 -0.51 -8.77 -9.86
C PHE A 162 -0.51 -8.39 -11.35
N PHE A 163 0.66 -8.05 -11.89
CA PHE A 163 0.79 -7.62 -13.29
C PHE A 163 0.67 -8.79 -14.28
N VAL A 164 1.23 -9.95 -13.93
CA VAL A 164 1.12 -11.17 -14.76
C VAL A 164 -0.35 -11.52 -14.96
N ASN A 165 -1.13 -11.59 -13.89
CA ASN A 165 -2.55 -11.93 -13.96
C ASN A 165 -3.41 -10.79 -14.53
N LEU A 166 -3.04 -9.53 -14.31
CA LEU A 166 -3.73 -8.37 -14.89
C LEU A 166 -3.57 -8.32 -16.43
N THR A 167 -2.40 -8.71 -16.94
CA THR A 167 -2.09 -8.68 -18.38
C THR A 167 -2.44 -9.98 -19.11
N ASP A 168 -2.82 -11.04 -18.38
CA ASP A 168 -3.24 -12.31 -18.96
C ASP A 168 -4.59 -12.19 -19.68
N MET A 169 -4.56 -12.42 -20.99
CA MET A 169 -5.72 -12.38 -21.87
C MET A 169 -6.64 -13.59 -21.72
N SER A 170 -6.24 -14.63 -20.99
CA SER A 170 -7.11 -15.76 -20.61
C SER A 170 -8.31 -15.32 -19.76
N TYR A 171 -8.20 -14.17 -19.10
CA TYR A 171 -9.25 -13.56 -18.30
C TYR A 171 -10.03 -12.48 -19.05
N VAL A 172 -11.29 -12.30 -18.66
CA VAL A 172 -12.16 -11.19 -19.05
C VAL A 172 -12.68 -10.49 -17.80
N TRP A 173 -12.80 -9.17 -17.86
CA TRP A 173 -13.24 -8.35 -16.75
C TRP A 173 -14.70 -7.98 -16.93
N GLU A 174 -15.54 -8.35 -15.97
CA GLU A 174 -16.98 -8.13 -16.02
C GLU A 174 -17.42 -7.26 -14.83
N PRO A 175 -18.17 -6.17 -15.05
CA PRO A 175 -18.75 -5.41 -13.96
C PRO A 175 -19.61 -6.30 -13.05
N ALA A 176 -19.41 -6.18 -11.74
CA ALA A 176 -20.09 -6.99 -10.72
C ALA A 176 -20.74 -6.12 -9.62
N GLY A 177 -20.82 -4.81 -9.83
CA GLY A 177 -21.43 -3.85 -8.90
C GLY A 177 -20.76 -2.49 -8.96
N VAL A 178 -21.03 -1.67 -7.95
CA VAL A 178 -20.35 -0.38 -7.77
C VAL A 178 -18.89 -0.63 -7.40
N ASN A 179 -17.97 -0.10 -8.20
CA ASN A 179 -16.52 -0.25 -8.02
C ASN A 179 -16.05 -1.71 -7.85
N LEU A 180 -16.74 -2.67 -8.47
CA LEU A 180 -16.45 -4.09 -8.33
C LEU A 180 -16.52 -4.79 -9.69
N TYR A 181 -15.53 -5.64 -9.95
CA TYR A 181 -15.40 -6.42 -11.18
C TYR A 181 -15.01 -7.86 -10.86
N ASN A 182 -15.57 -8.79 -11.63
CA ASN A 182 -15.14 -10.17 -11.67
C ASN A 182 -14.07 -10.36 -12.74
N ILE A 183 -13.02 -11.10 -12.40
CA ILE A 183 -11.97 -11.53 -13.34
C ILE A 183 -12.24 -13.00 -13.65
N ARG A 184 -12.91 -13.22 -14.79
CA ARG A 184 -13.45 -14.52 -15.19
C ARG A 184 -12.55 -15.19 -16.22
N ASN A 185 -12.29 -16.47 -16.07
CA ASN A 185 -11.63 -17.26 -17.10
C ASN A 185 -12.53 -17.40 -18.33
N ARG A 186 -12.03 -17.03 -19.51
CA ARG A 186 -12.82 -17.03 -20.77
C ARG A 186 -13.27 -18.42 -21.21
N ALA A 187 -12.48 -19.46 -20.92
CA ALA A 187 -12.75 -20.82 -21.37
C ALA A 187 -13.71 -21.56 -20.44
N THR A 188 -13.53 -21.43 -19.12
CA THR A 188 -14.35 -22.16 -18.13
C THR A 188 -15.54 -21.36 -17.63
N GLY A 189 -15.50 -20.03 -17.76
CA GLY A 189 -16.49 -19.15 -17.19
C GLY A 189 -16.37 -19.00 -15.67
N GLU A 190 -15.33 -19.51 -15.03
CA GLU A 190 -15.14 -19.42 -13.57
C GLU A 190 -14.59 -18.04 -13.16
N VAL A 191 -15.10 -17.46 -12.07
CA VAL A 191 -14.54 -16.24 -11.47
C VAL A 191 -13.31 -16.62 -10.66
N LYS A 192 -12.12 -16.24 -11.14
CA LYS A 192 -10.84 -16.53 -10.44
C LYS A 192 -10.50 -15.44 -9.42
N PHE A 193 -10.71 -14.17 -9.78
CA PHE A 193 -10.43 -13.03 -8.90
C PHE A 193 -11.55 -12.00 -8.92
N THR A 194 -11.49 -11.05 -7.99
CA THR A 194 -12.29 -9.82 -8.02
C THR A 194 -11.37 -8.62 -7.96
N ALA A 195 -11.82 -7.46 -8.43
CA ALA A 195 -11.02 -6.24 -8.49
C ALA A 195 -11.89 -4.99 -8.40
N THR A 196 -11.26 -3.88 -8.06
CA THR A 196 -11.87 -2.54 -8.11
C THR A 196 -11.30 -1.73 -9.28
N ARG A 197 -11.84 -0.53 -9.51
CA ARG A 197 -11.31 0.36 -10.55
C ARG A 197 -9.86 0.78 -10.27
N ALA A 198 -9.49 0.92 -9.00
CA ALA A 198 -8.11 1.21 -8.60
C ALA A 198 -7.12 0.12 -9.03
N ASP A 199 -7.59 -1.12 -9.20
CA ASP A 199 -6.77 -2.22 -9.71
C ASP A 199 -6.74 -2.22 -11.24
N LEU A 200 -7.90 -2.11 -11.86
CA LEU A 200 -8.07 -2.31 -13.31
C LEU A 200 -7.60 -1.13 -14.16
N VAL A 201 -7.47 0.07 -13.58
CA VAL A 201 -6.92 1.23 -14.29
C VAL A 201 -5.52 0.96 -14.83
N PHE A 202 -4.73 0.11 -14.16
CA PHE A 202 -3.37 -0.27 -14.57
C PHE A 202 -3.33 -1.17 -15.82
N GLY A 203 -4.44 -1.79 -16.21
CA GLY A 203 -4.52 -2.52 -17.49
C GLY A 203 -5.42 -1.84 -18.52
N SER A 204 -5.99 -0.67 -18.19
CA SER A 204 -6.90 0.09 -19.04
C SER A 204 -6.28 1.38 -19.58
N ASN A 205 -5.67 2.20 -18.72
CA ASN A 205 -4.96 3.39 -19.16
C ASN A 205 -3.71 2.99 -19.95
N SER A 206 -3.53 3.51 -21.16
CA SER A 206 -2.44 3.07 -22.06
C SER A 206 -1.03 3.27 -21.47
N VAL A 207 -0.81 4.35 -20.73
CA VAL A 207 0.48 4.64 -20.08
C VAL A 207 0.70 3.70 -18.90
N LEU A 208 -0.29 3.56 -18.00
CA LEU A 208 -0.16 2.65 -16.86
C LEU A 208 -0.03 1.19 -17.32
N ARG A 209 -0.73 0.81 -18.39
CA ARG A 209 -0.62 -0.51 -19.00
C ARG A 209 0.79 -0.80 -19.50
N SER A 210 1.47 0.19 -20.10
CA SER A 210 2.86 0.01 -20.52
C SER A 210 3.81 -0.29 -19.34
N TYR A 211 3.55 0.28 -18.15
CA TYR A 211 4.30 -0.04 -16.93
C TYR A 211 3.92 -1.40 -16.36
N ALA A 212 2.64 -1.77 -16.39
CA ALA A 212 2.19 -3.09 -15.98
C ALA A 212 2.82 -4.20 -16.83
N GLU A 213 2.84 -4.01 -18.16
CA GLU A 213 3.47 -4.95 -19.11
C GLU A 213 4.97 -5.07 -18.85
N LEU A 214 5.67 -3.98 -18.53
CA LEU A 214 7.08 -4.03 -18.12
C LEU A 214 7.28 -4.96 -16.90
N TYR A 215 6.53 -4.76 -15.82
CA TYR A 215 6.67 -5.58 -14.62
C TYR A 215 6.13 -7.01 -14.77
N ALA A 216 5.28 -7.27 -15.77
CA ALA A 216 4.80 -8.62 -16.09
C ALA A 216 5.81 -9.45 -16.91
N GLN A 217 6.88 -8.86 -17.44
CA GLN A 217 7.90 -9.60 -18.22
C GLN A 217 8.60 -10.66 -17.37
N ASP A 218 8.91 -11.80 -18.00
CA ASP A 218 9.51 -12.97 -17.34
C ASP A 218 10.85 -12.66 -16.63
N ASP A 219 11.62 -11.72 -17.15
CA ASP A 219 12.94 -11.31 -16.66
C ASP A 219 12.90 -10.17 -15.61
N ASN A 220 11.73 -9.59 -15.35
CA ASN A 220 11.61 -8.40 -14.49
C ASN A 220 11.20 -8.67 -13.04
N LYS A 221 11.14 -9.94 -12.59
CA LYS A 221 10.82 -10.30 -11.19
C LYS A 221 11.72 -9.59 -10.17
N ALA A 222 13.03 -9.64 -10.40
CA ALA A 222 14.00 -8.99 -9.52
C ALA A 222 13.96 -7.46 -9.62
N LYS A 223 13.64 -6.91 -10.81
CA LYS A 223 13.45 -5.47 -11.02
C LYS A 223 12.24 -4.97 -10.24
N PHE A 224 11.11 -5.67 -10.35
CA PHE A 224 9.88 -5.37 -9.61
C PHE A 224 10.15 -5.28 -8.10
N ALA A 225 10.81 -6.29 -7.52
CA ALA A 225 11.09 -6.30 -6.09
C ALA A 225 11.99 -5.12 -5.65
N LYS A 226 13.02 -4.77 -6.43
CA LYS A 226 13.90 -3.63 -6.16
C LYS A 226 13.16 -2.29 -6.27
N ASP A 227 12.37 -2.11 -7.32
CA ASP A 227 11.63 -0.88 -7.58
C ASP A 227 10.52 -0.70 -6.51
N PHE A 228 9.90 -1.79 -6.06
CA PHE A 228 8.96 -1.76 -4.93
C PHE A 228 9.64 -1.27 -3.65
N VAL A 229 10.79 -1.85 -3.30
CA VAL A 229 11.57 -1.45 -2.11
C VAL A 229 11.97 0.03 -2.21
N ALA A 230 12.43 0.49 -3.38
CA ALA A 230 12.79 1.89 -3.58
C ALA A 230 11.60 2.84 -3.38
N ALA A 231 10.43 2.51 -3.95
CA ALA A 231 9.21 3.28 -3.77
C ALA A 231 8.73 3.27 -2.31
N TRP A 232 8.78 2.13 -1.63
CA TRP A 232 8.47 2.00 -0.21
C TRP A 232 9.36 2.90 0.66
N VAL A 233 10.68 2.80 0.48
CA VAL A 233 11.67 3.61 1.23
C VAL A 233 11.46 5.11 0.99
N LYS A 234 11.16 5.50 -0.26
CA LYS A 234 10.84 6.90 -0.60
C LYS A 234 9.66 7.41 0.23
N VAL A 235 8.56 6.66 0.30
CA VAL A 235 7.38 7.05 1.09
C VAL A 235 7.70 7.10 2.58
N MET A 236 8.44 6.11 3.10
CA MET A 236 8.80 6.06 4.52
C MET A 236 9.69 7.23 4.96
N ASN A 237 10.44 7.85 4.04
CA ASN A 237 11.32 8.97 4.32
C ASN A 237 10.77 10.33 3.83
N ALA A 238 9.50 10.40 3.40
CA ALA A 238 8.93 11.61 2.79
C ALA A 238 8.85 12.82 3.75
N ASP A 239 8.85 12.59 5.06
CA ASP A 239 8.81 13.62 6.11
C ASP A 239 10.12 13.77 6.90
N ARG A 240 11.20 13.12 6.43
CA ARG A 240 12.53 13.17 7.05
C ARG A 240 13.29 14.42 6.61
N PHE A 241 12.76 15.59 6.93
CA PHE A 241 13.40 16.88 6.67
C PHE A 241 14.57 17.18 7.62
N ASP A 242 14.76 16.34 8.64
CA ASP A 242 15.85 16.41 9.61
C ASP A 242 17.21 15.94 9.07
N ILE A 243 17.22 15.29 7.89
CA ILE A 243 18.41 14.73 7.24
C ILE A 243 18.64 15.29 5.84
#